data_AF-A0A974HU56-F1
#
_entry.id   AF-A0A974HU56-F1
#
_cell.length_a   1.000
_cell.length_b   1.000
_cell.length_c   1.000
_cell.angle_alpha   90.00
_cell.angle_beta   90.00
_cell.angle_gamma   90.00
#
_symmetry.space_group_name_H-M   'P 1'
#
loop_
_entity.id
_entity.type
_entity.pdbx_description
1 polymer ?
#
loop_
_entity_poly.entity_id
_entity_poly.type
_entity_poly.pdbx_seq_one_letter_code
_entity_poly.pdbx_strand_id
1 'polypeptide(L)'
;MGCFPMCVQDCSKYIGVSLYPFCVLSIIGNILLFFPGWSVDAINNPGVKMTPEVLYLGGLMGSGVMVLIAAIYIHYIGKPGKSSHFRMLLSIIISAMGICGALYGLVVSALGLVNGPRCLYLFISGRVQWVIPFKMPLEFLNFERSYLFNRNAWDRCVEPTGVVELNVIFFSTILASSCIQIVLCAIQIINGLR
;
A
#
# COMPACT_ATOMS: atom_id res chain seq x y z
N MET A 1 36.82 18.52 -13.54
CA MET A 1 35.73 17.75 -14.19
C MET A 1 34.64 17.48 -13.17
N GLY A 2 33.63 18.36 -13.09
CA GLY A 2 32.58 18.32 -12.06
C GLY A 2 31.18 18.21 -12.65
N CYS A 3 30.96 17.26 -13.56
CA CYS A 3 29.66 17.06 -14.23
C CYS A 3 28.66 16.22 -13.41
N PHE A 4 29.07 15.66 -12.27
CA PHE A 4 28.24 14.76 -11.46
C PHE A 4 27.06 15.38 -10.68
N PRO A 5 27.12 16.61 -10.11
CA PRO A 5 26.06 17.08 -9.23
C PRO A 5 24.75 17.39 -9.98
N MET A 6 24.84 17.77 -11.26
CA MET A 6 23.69 18.15 -12.09
C MET A 6 22.81 16.93 -12.42
N CYS A 7 23.41 15.81 -12.83
CA CYS A 7 22.68 14.56 -13.06
C CYS A 7 22.02 13.99 -11.79
N VAL A 8 22.67 14.13 -10.62
CA VAL A 8 22.14 13.65 -9.34
C VAL A 8 20.94 14.49 -8.90
N GLN A 9 20.99 15.82 -9.10
CA GLN A 9 19.87 16.71 -8.79
C GLN A 9 18.66 16.49 -9.69
N ASP A 10 18.87 16.32 -11.01
CA ASP A 10 17.79 16.02 -11.94
C ASP A 10 17.18 14.63 -11.69
N CYS A 11 18.01 13.64 -11.36
CA CYS A 11 17.55 12.31 -10.97
C CYS A 11 16.72 12.36 -9.67
N SER A 12 17.18 13.09 -8.65
CA SER A 12 16.46 13.27 -7.39
C SER A 12 15.11 13.99 -7.57
N LYS A 13 15.07 15.01 -8.44
CA LYS A 13 13.83 15.68 -8.83
C LYS A 13 12.86 14.71 -9.52
N TYR A 14 13.33 13.91 -10.47
CA TYR A 14 12.50 12.91 -11.16
C TYR A 14 11.94 11.86 -10.20
N ILE A 15 12.78 11.33 -9.29
CA ILE A 15 12.37 10.37 -8.26
C ILE A 15 11.27 10.98 -7.38
N GLY A 16 11.49 12.20 -6.86
CA GLY A 16 10.51 12.92 -6.05
C GLY A 16 9.17 13.13 -6.78
N VAL A 17 9.20 13.51 -8.05
CA VAL A 17 7.99 13.70 -8.86
C VAL A 17 7.27 12.38 -9.15
N SER A 18 8.01 11.30 -9.42
CA SER A 18 7.45 9.99 -9.71
C SER A 18 6.73 9.35 -8.53
N LEU A 19 7.09 9.72 -7.29
CA LEU A 19 6.48 9.18 -6.06
C LEU A 19 5.04 9.70 -5.82
N TYR A 20 4.69 10.90 -6.28
CA TYR A 20 3.36 11.48 -6.06
C TYR A 20 2.20 10.59 -6.55
N PRO A 21 2.16 10.10 -7.80
CA PRO A 21 1.06 9.26 -8.27
C PRO A 21 0.89 7.99 -7.45
N PHE A 22 1.99 7.36 -7.01
CA PHE A 22 1.94 6.17 -6.16
C PHE A 22 1.37 6.48 -4.77
N CYS A 23 1.75 7.60 -4.16
CA CYS A 23 1.19 8.03 -2.87
C CYS A 23 -0.31 8.30 -2.98
N VAL A 24 -0.73 9.03 -4.02
CA VAL A 24 -2.15 9.34 -4.27
C VAL A 24 -2.94 8.04 -4.49
N LEU A 25 -2.40 7.11 -5.28
CA LEU A 25 -3.02 5.82 -5.52
C LEU A 25 -3.17 5.01 -4.21
N SER A 26 -2.15 5.00 -3.35
CA SER A 26 -2.22 4.30 -2.05
C SER A 26 -3.25 4.93 -1.12
N ILE A 27 -3.33 6.26 -1.07
CA ILE A 27 -4.31 7.00 -0.28
C ILE A 27 -5.73 6.69 -0.75
N ILE A 28 -5.98 6.82 -2.06
CA ILE A 28 -7.30 6.55 -2.66
C ILE A 28 -7.69 5.09 -2.46
N GLY A 29 -6.78 4.15 -2.72
CA GLY A 29 -7.01 2.72 -2.52
C GLY A 29 -7.40 2.39 -1.08
N ASN A 30 -6.72 2.99 -0.10
CA ASN A 30 -7.04 2.79 1.31
C ASN A 30 -8.38 3.42 1.72
N ILE A 31 -8.76 4.56 1.14
CA ILE A 31 -10.09 5.18 1.36
C ILE A 31 -11.19 4.30 0.77
N LEU A 32 -11.00 3.77 -0.44
CA LEU A 32 -12.00 2.92 -1.09
C LEU A 32 -12.18 1.58 -0.36
N LEU A 33 -11.14 1.06 0.28
CA LEU A 33 -11.24 -0.11 1.17
C LEU A 33 -12.16 0.09 2.38
N PHE A 34 -12.45 1.34 2.79
CA PHE A 34 -13.44 1.62 3.85
C PHE A 34 -14.89 1.44 3.40
N PHE A 35 -15.16 1.38 2.09
CA PHE A 35 -16.51 1.26 1.53
C PHE A 35 -16.70 -0.08 0.80
N PRO A 36 -16.75 -1.22 1.54
CA PRO A 36 -16.96 -2.52 0.91
C PRO A 36 -18.33 -2.58 0.23
N GLY A 37 -18.33 -2.78 -1.09
CA GLY A 37 -19.55 -2.91 -1.90
C GLY A 37 -20.36 -1.64 -2.06
N TRP A 38 -19.74 -0.44 -1.94
CA TRP A 38 -20.43 0.87 -2.05
C TRP A 38 -21.56 1.10 -1.03
N SER A 39 -21.71 0.22 -0.03
CA SER A 39 -22.70 0.36 1.03
C SER A 39 -22.08 1.01 2.28
N VAL A 40 -22.82 1.95 2.87
CA VAL A 40 -22.51 2.61 4.14
C VAL A 40 -22.92 1.78 5.37
N ASP A 41 -23.61 0.65 5.17
CA ASP A 41 -24.12 -0.19 6.26
C ASP A 41 -23.01 -0.91 7.05
N ALA A 42 -21.82 -1.00 6.46
CA ALA A 42 -20.61 -1.49 7.12
C ALA A 42 -20.09 -0.51 8.19
N ILE A 43 -20.33 0.80 8.02
CA ILE A 43 -19.88 1.87 8.93
C ILE A 43 -20.73 1.92 10.20
N ASN A 44 -22.00 1.52 10.12
CA ASN A 44 -22.92 1.51 11.26
C ASN A 44 -22.63 0.41 12.30
N ASN A 45 -21.85 -0.63 11.97
CA ASN A 45 -21.50 -1.73 12.89
C ASN A 45 -20.02 -2.17 12.75
N PRO A 46 -19.06 -1.33 13.18
CA PRO A 46 -17.63 -1.55 12.92
C PRO A 46 -17.07 -2.79 13.64
N GLY A 47 -17.61 -3.19 14.80
CA GLY A 47 -17.11 -4.31 15.59
C GLY A 47 -17.40 -5.71 15.03
N VAL A 48 -18.36 -5.85 14.10
CA VAL A 48 -18.78 -7.15 13.54
C VAL A 48 -18.43 -7.28 12.06
N LYS A 49 -18.46 -6.17 11.31
CA LYS A 49 -18.38 -6.15 9.85
C LYS A 49 -17.05 -5.67 9.27
N MET A 50 -16.11 -5.12 10.07
CA MET A 50 -14.84 -4.61 9.55
C MET A 50 -13.65 -5.53 9.86
N THR A 51 -12.74 -5.64 8.89
CA THR A 51 -11.43 -6.28 9.03
C THR A 51 -10.46 -5.34 9.76
N PRO A 52 -9.80 -5.78 10.84
CA PRO A 52 -8.87 -4.94 11.61
C PRO A 52 -7.71 -4.42 10.78
N GLU A 53 -7.31 -5.13 9.72
CA GLU A 53 -6.25 -4.78 8.77
C GLU A 53 -6.48 -3.44 8.07
N VAL A 54 -7.74 -3.11 7.74
CA VAL A 54 -8.12 -1.84 7.12
C VAL A 54 -8.01 -0.67 8.12
N LEU A 55 -8.22 -0.97 9.41
CA LEU A 55 -8.14 -0.01 10.51
C LEU A 55 -6.69 0.38 10.87
N TYR A 56 -5.70 -0.44 10.49
CA TYR A 56 -4.28 -0.10 10.64
C TYR A 56 -3.82 1.01 9.68
N LEU A 57 -4.67 1.44 8.73
CA LEU A 57 -4.38 2.57 7.84
C LEU A 57 -3.03 2.43 7.11
N GLY A 58 -2.59 1.21 6.80
CA GLY A 58 -1.27 0.96 6.21
C GLY A 58 -1.05 1.67 4.88
N GLY A 59 -2.09 1.71 4.04
CA GLY A 59 -2.08 2.44 2.77
C GLY A 59 -2.13 3.96 2.95
N LEU A 60 -2.93 4.46 3.89
CA LEU A 60 -3.12 5.90 4.12
C LEU A 60 -1.93 6.52 4.87
N MET A 61 -1.60 6.00 6.06
CA MET A 61 -0.56 6.54 6.93
C MET A 61 0.84 6.09 6.49
N GLY A 62 1.01 4.82 6.12
CA GLY A 62 2.30 4.25 5.72
C GLY A 62 2.76 4.68 4.33
N SER A 63 2.34 3.92 3.30
CA SER A 63 2.73 4.15 1.89
C SER A 63 2.14 5.43 1.28
N GLY A 64 1.18 6.06 1.95
CA GLY A 64 0.55 7.32 1.56
C GLY A 64 1.27 8.53 2.16
N VAL A 65 0.87 8.95 3.36
CA VAL A 65 1.32 10.19 4.01
C VAL A 65 2.82 10.19 4.31
N MET A 66 3.37 9.12 4.90
CA MET A 66 4.80 9.07 5.25
C MET A 66 5.70 9.17 4.01
N VAL A 67 5.33 8.47 2.94
CA VAL A 67 6.08 8.50 1.67
C VAL A 67 5.85 9.83 0.92
N LEU A 68 4.66 10.42 1.01
CA LEU A 68 4.36 11.74 0.44
C LEU A 68 5.22 12.83 1.07
N ILE A 69 5.37 12.82 2.40
CA ILE A 69 6.28 13.73 3.10
C ILE A 69 7.70 13.53 2.55
N ALA A 70 8.16 12.28 2.44
CA ALA A 70 9.48 12.00 1.89
C ALA A 70 9.65 12.53 0.45
N ALA A 71 8.66 12.33 -0.41
CA ALA A 71 8.66 12.80 -1.80
C ALA A 71 8.74 14.33 -1.90
N ILE A 72 8.03 15.08 -1.05
CA ILE A 72 8.07 16.55 -1.02
C ILE A 72 9.47 17.04 -0.65
N TYR A 73 10.07 16.46 0.38
CA TYR A 73 11.42 16.82 0.82
C TYR A 73 12.48 16.48 -0.25
N ILE A 74 12.40 15.29 -0.87
CA ILE A 74 13.30 14.89 -1.96
C ILE A 74 13.17 15.84 -3.15
N HIS A 75 11.93 16.17 -3.55
CA HIS A 75 11.69 17.13 -4.63
C HIS A 75 12.26 18.52 -4.31
N TYR A 76 12.10 19.00 -3.07
CA TYR A 76 12.67 20.28 -2.65
C TYR A 76 14.20 20.27 -2.70
N ILE A 77 14.83 19.17 -2.28
CA ILE A 77 16.29 19.00 -2.35
C ILE A 77 16.80 18.92 -3.79
N GLY A 78 16.00 18.43 -4.74
CA GLY A 78 16.33 18.42 -6.18
C GLY A 78 16.35 19.79 -6.86
N LYS A 79 15.90 20.87 -6.20
CA LYS A 79 15.95 22.23 -6.77
C LYS A 79 17.36 22.82 -6.80
N PRO A 80 17.72 23.60 -7.83
CA PRO A 80 19.03 24.25 -7.94
C PRO A 80 19.23 25.23 -6.79
N GLY A 81 20.32 25.04 -6.04
CA GLY A 81 20.69 25.85 -4.88
C GLY A 81 21.97 25.32 -4.23
N LYS A 82 22.62 26.12 -3.36
CA LYS A 82 23.91 25.76 -2.73
C LYS A 82 23.81 24.39 -2.03
N SER A 83 24.49 23.38 -2.58
CA SER A 83 24.48 22.02 -2.05
C SER A 83 25.39 21.97 -0.83
N SER A 84 24.80 21.84 0.36
CA SER A 84 25.54 21.61 1.60
C SER A 84 25.49 20.11 1.92
N HIS A 85 26.55 19.58 2.52
CA HIS A 85 26.59 18.20 3.04
C HIS A 85 25.34 17.86 3.89
N PHE A 86 24.78 18.86 4.58
CA PHE A 86 23.56 18.71 5.37
C PHE A 86 22.32 18.36 4.52
N ARG A 87 22.17 18.94 3.32
CA ARG A 87 21.03 18.63 2.42
C ARG A 87 21.09 17.20 1.90
N MET A 88 22.30 16.71 1.66
CA MET A 88 22.52 15.37 1.13
C MET A 88 22.26 14.30 2.19
N LEU A 89 22.78 14.49 3.41
CA LEU A 89 22.47 13.63 4.56
C LEU A 89 20.98 13.63 4.91
N LEU A 90 20.33 14.80 4.87
CA LEU A 90 18.89 14.90 5.11
C LEU A 90 18.09 14.08 4.09
N SER A 91 18.48 14.10 2.80
CA SER A 91 17.81 13.30 1.77
C SER A 91 17.85 11.80 2.05
N ILE A 92 18.96 11.29 2.62
CA ILE A 92 19.13 9.88 2.98
C ILE A 92 18.20 9.53 4.15
N ILE A 93 18.20 10.33 5.22
CA ILE A 93 17.38 10.10 6.42
C ILE A 93 15.89 10.13 6.06
N ILE A 94 15.47 11.12 5.28
CA ILE A 94 14.07 11.24 4.84
C ILE A 94 13.68 10.06 3.94
N SER A 95 14.56 9.63 3.03
CA SER A 95 14.29 8.47 2.16
C SER A 95 14.20 7.17 2.96
N ALA A 96 15.03 7.01 4.00
CA ALA A 96 14.94 5.87 4.91
C ALA A 96 13.60 5.83 5.66
N MET A 97 13.10 6.99 6.12
CA MET A 97 11.74 7.08 6.68
C MET A 97 10.67 6.73 5.64
N GLY A 98 10.83 7.17 4.39
CA GLY A 98 9.98 6.77 3.28
C GLY A 98 9.93 5.24 3.09
N ILE A 99 11.09 4.57 3.13
CA ILE A 99 11.17 3.10 3.07
C ILE A 99 10.43 2.46 4.24
N CYS A 100 10.60 2.95 5.46
CA CYS A 100 9.86 2.45 6.63
C CYS A 100 8.35 2.56 6.44
N GLY A 101 7.87 3.70 5.92
CA GLY A 101 6.44 3.91 5.64
C GLY A 101 5.91 3.00 4.54
N ALA A 102 6.67 2.84 3.46
CA ALA A 102 6.31 1.94 2.36
C ALA A 102 6.34 0.46 2.79
N LEU A 103 7.31 0.04 3.61
CA LEU A 103 7.35 -1.30 4.21
C LEU A 103 6.14 -1.56 5.10
N TYR A 104 5.74 -0.59 5.92
CA TYR A 104 4.52 -0.70 6.72
C TYR A 104 3.29 -0.91 5.83
N GLY A 105 3.13 -0.10 4.78
CA GLY A 105 2.05 -0.25 3.79
C GLY A 105 2.07 -1.60 3.07
N LEU A 106 3.25 -2.09 2.71
CA LEU A 106 3.46 -3.39 2.08
C LEU A 106 3.01 -4.54 3.00
N VAL A 107 3.48 -4.56 4.25
CA VAL A 107 3.13 -5.62 5.22
C VAL A 107 1.62 -5.63 5.49
N VAL A 108 1.02 -4.47 5.76
CA VAL A 108 -0.43 -4.38 6.01
C VAL A 108 -1.23 -4.82 4.79
N SER A 109 -0.81 -4.44 3.58
CA SER A 109 -1.50 -4.83 2.34
C SER A 109 -1.37 -6.32 2.05
N ALA A 110 -0.20 -6.91 2.31
CA ALA A 110 0.00 -8.35 2.20
C ALA A 110 -0.88 -9.10 3.20
N LEU A 111 -0.94 -8.65 4.45
CA LEU A 111 -1.82 -9.24 5.46
C LEU A 111 -3.30 -9.12 5.07
N GLY A 112 -3.73 -7.97 4.54
CA GLY A 112 -5.10 -7.78 4.03
C GLY A 112 -5.45 -8.74 2.87
N LEU A 113 -4.47 -9.05 2.03
CA LEU A 113 -4.62 -10.00 0.93
C LEU A 113 -4.62 -11.45 1.40
N VAL A 114 -3.84 -11.79 2.42
CA VAL A 114 -3.79 -13.15 3.00
C VAL A 114 -5.03 -13.44 3.84
N ASN A 115 -5.45 -12.50 4.69
CA ASN A 115 -6.60 -12.69 5.56
C ASN A 115 -7.91 -12.61 4.78
N GLY A 116 -7.98 -11.79 3.73
CA GLY A 116 -9.17 -11.58 2.92
C GLY A 116 -10.29 -10.82 3.64
N PRO A 117 -11.35 -10.42 2.91
CA PRO A 117 -12.41 -9.61 3.50
C PRO A 117 -13.39 -10.45 4.34
N ARG A 118 -14.05 -9.79 5.30
CA ARG A 118 -15.27 -10.31 5.94
C ARG A 118 -16.40 -10.30 4.92
N CYS A 119 -17.10 -11.42 4.74
CA CYS A 119 -18.29 -11.50 3.89
C CYS A 119 -19.32 -12.47 4.47
N LEU A 120 -20.56 -12.36 4.01
CA LEU A 120 -21.59 -13.37 4.24
C LEU A 120 -21.33 -14.57 3.33
N TYR A 121 -20.77 -15.64 3.89
CA TYR A 121 -20.32 -16.82 3.14
C TYR A 121 -21.41 -17.89 3.07
N LEU A 122 -21.67 -18.40 1.86
CA LEU A 122 -22.59 -19.50 1.59
C LEU A 122 -21.88 -20.86 1.69
N PHE A 123 -22.19 -21.63 2.74
CA PHE A 123 -21.65 -22.98 2.91
C PHE A 123 -22.34 -23.99 1.99
N ILE A 124 -21.66 -25.12 1.70
CA ILE A 124 -22.22 -26.23 0.90
C ILE A 124 -23.51 -26.77 1.54
N SER A 125 -23.64 -26.68 2.87
CA SER A 125 -24.84 -27.05 3.62
C SER A 125 -26.03 -26.09 3.45
N GLY A 126 -25.93 -25.04 2.63
CA GLY A 126 -27.00 -24.04 2.41
C GLY A 126 -27.13 -22.98 3.51
N ARG A 127 -26.27 -23.00 4.53
CA ARG A 127 -26.24 -21.98 5.60
C ARG A 127 -25.42 -20.77 5.18
N VAL A 128 -25.86 -19.58 5.59
CA VAL A 128 -25.14 -18.32 5.40
C VAL A 128 -24.62 -17.81 6.75
N GLN A 129 -23.34 -17.44 6.82
CA GLN A 129 -22.75 -16.89 8.04
C GLN A 129 -21.69 -15.84 7.73
N TRP A 130 -21.64 -14.80 8.57
CA TRP A 130 -20.57 -13.80 8.53
C TRP A 130 -19.26 -14.39 9.04
N VAL A 131 -18.32 -14.60 8.14
CA VAL A 131 -17.01 -15.19 8.45
C VAL A 131 -15.91 -14.52 7.64
N ILE A 132 -14.66 -14.83 7.99
CA ILE A 132 -13.50 -14.55 7.13
C ILE A 132 -13.13 -15.90 6.50
N PRO A 133 -13.68 -16.25 5.34
CA PRO A 133 -13.54 -17.60 4.79
C PRO A 133 -12.11 -17.93 4.37
N PHE A 134 -11.30 -16.89 4.10
CA PHE A 134 -9.95 -17.03 3.57
C PHE A 134 -8.85 -16.85 4.62
N LYS A 135 -9.19 -16.71 5.90
CA LYS A 135 -8.20 -16.57 6.97
C LYS A 135 -7.41 -17.88 7.09
N MET A 136 -6.24 -17.90 6.49
CA MET A 136 -5.33 -19.03 6.52
C MET A 136 -4.06 -18.66 7.31
N PRO A 137 -3.55 -19.54 8.20
CA PRO A 137 -2.30 -19.28 8.89
C PRO A 137 -1.15 -19.14 7.88
N LEU A 138 -0.20 -18.24 8.15
CA LEU A 138 0.91 -17.92 7.24
C LEU A 138 1.75 -19.16 6.87
N GLU A 139 1.80 -20.18 7.73
CA GLU A 139 2.49 -21.46 7.50
C GLU A 139 1.83 -22.36 6.44
N PHE A 140 0.56 -22.13 6.10
CA PHE A 140 -0.20 -22.91 5.11
C PHE A 140 -0.47 -22.15 3.80
N LEU A 141 0.21 -21.02 3.58
CA LEU A 141 0.08 -20.20 2.37
C LEU A 141 0.42 -21.04 1.12
N ASN A 142 -0.62 -21.41 0.38
CA ASN A 142 -0.48 -22.22 -0.83
C ASN A 142 -1.06 -21.43 -2.01
N PHE A 143 -0.19 -20.74 -2.74
CA PHE A 143 -0.57 -19.83 -3.84
C PHE A 143 -1.39 -20.52 -4.94
N GLU A 144 -1.16 -21.82 -5.17
CA GLU A 144 -1.87 -22.68 -6.13
C GLU A 144 -3.36 -22.89 -5.78
N ARG A 145 -3.72 -22.82 -4.50
CA ARG A 145 -5.12 -22.90 -4.03
C ARG A 145 -5.65 -21.57 -3.48
N SER A 146 -4.94 -20.47 -3.72
CA SER A 146 -5.34 -19.15 -3.25
C SER A 146 -6.62 -18.70 -3.93
N TYR A 147 -7.56 -18.22 -3.12
CA TYR A 147 -8.79 -17.60 -3.59
C TYR A 147 -8.53 -16.39 -4.51
N LEU A 148 -7.33 -15.79 -4.44
CA LEU A 148 -6.89 -14.67 -5.28
C LEU A 148 -6.96 -14.97 -6.78
N PHE A 149 -6.73 -16.22 -7.19
CA PHE A 149 -6.75 -16.62 -8.61
C PHE A 149 -8.00 -17.40 -8.99
N ASN A 150 -8.81 -17.82 -8.02
CA ASN A 150 -10.00 -18.60 -8.25
C ASN A 150 -11.28 -17.74 -8.13
N ARG A 151 -11.70 -17.16 -9.26
CA ARG A 151 -12.91 -16.31 -9.36
C ARG A 151 -14.18 -17.01 -8.88
N ASN A 152 -14.30 -18.34 -9.08
CA ASN A 152 -15.46 -19.11 -8.64
C ASN A 152 -15.62 -19.15 -7.10
N ALA A 153 -14.53 -18.92 -6.36
CA ALA A 153 -14.58 -18.83 -4.90
C ALA A 153 -15.21 -17.50 -4.43
N TRP A 154 -15.24 -16.46 -5.28
CA TRP A 154 -15.75 -15.14 -4.92
C TRP A 154 -17.28 -15.12 -4.88
N ASP A 155 -17.94 -15.91 -5.73
CA ASP A 155 -19.41 -16.04 -5.78
C ASP A 155 -20.02 -16.64 -4.50
N ARG A 156 -19.19 -17.21 -3.63
CA ARG A 156 -19.60 -17.74 -2.32
C ARG A 156 -19.82 -16.64 -1.28
N CYS A 157 -19.28 -15.43 -1.52
CA CYS A 157 -19.58 -14.24 -0.73
C CYS A 157 -20.83 -13.56 -1.33
N VAL A 158 -21.97 -13.75 -0.67
CA VAL A 158 -23.27 -13.26 -1.16
C VAL A 158 -23.40 -11.75 -0.92
N GLU A 159 -22.96 -11.29 0.25
CA GLU A 159 -23.04 -9.88 0.63
C GLU A 159 -21.78 -9.43 1.40
N PRO A 160 -21.23 -8.24 1.13
CA PRO A 160 -21.56 -7.32 0.03
C PRO A 160 -21.08 -7.82 -1.35
N THR A 161 -21.86 -7.54 -2.40
CA THR A 161 -21.54 -7.97 -3.77
C THR A 161 -20.21 -7.39 -4.26
N GLY A 162 -19.34 -8.24 -4.80
CA GLY A 162 -18.04 -7.80 -5.35
C GLY A 162 -16.99 -7.38 -4.32
N VAL A 163 -17.22 -7.62 -3.01
CA VAL A 163 -16.28 -7.23 -1.95
C VAL A 163 -14.91 -7.91 -2.08
N VAL A 164 -14.89 -9.18 -2.51
CA VAL A 164 -13.65 -9.95 -2.66
C VAL A 164 -12.80 -9.36 -3.78
N GLU A 165 -13.42 -9.04 -4.91
CA GLU A 165 -12.73 -8.45 -6.06
C GLU A 165 -12.13 -7.09 -5.70
N LEU A 166 -12.93 -6.19 -5.10
CA LEU A 166 -12.46 -4.86 -4.70
C LEU A 166 -11.31 -4.96 -3.68
N ASN A 167 -11.44 -5.83 -2.68
CA ASN A 167 -10.40 -6.04 -1.68
C ASN A 167 -9.08 -6.50 -2.33
N VAL A 168 -9.16 -7.48 -3.23
CA VAL A 168 -7.98 -8.01 -3.95
C VAL A 168 -7.35 -6.93 -4.82
N ILE A 169 -8.15 -6.20 -5.60
CA ILE A 169 -7.65 -5.14 -6.49
C ILE A 169 -6.95 -4.04 -5.69
N PHE A 170 -7.60 -3.46 -4.68
CA PHE A 170 -7.01 -2.34 -3.94
C PHE A 170 -5.79 -2.74 -3.13
N PHE A 171 -5.83 -3.86 -2.39
CA PHE A 171 -4.65 -4.30 -1.64
C PHE A 171 -3.49 -4.70 -2.55
N SER A 172 -3.77 -5.35 -3.70
CA SER A 172 -2.71 -5.66 -4.68
C SER A 172 -2.09 -4.39 -5.26
N THR A 173 -2.91 -3.37 -5.55
CA THR A 173 -2.40 -2.11 -6.11
C THR A 173 -1.56 -1.32 -5.08
N ILE A 174 -1.98 -1.28 -3.80
CA ILE A 174 -1.20 -0.67 -2.71
C ILE A 174 0.10 -1.45 -2.45
N LEU A 175 0.06 -2.79 -2.54
CA LEU A 175 1.24 -3.63 -2.42
C LEU A 175 2.25 -3.30 -3.53
N ALA A 176 1.80 -3.25 -4.78
CA ALA A 176 2.64 -2.94 -5.93
C ALA A 176 3.22 -1.52 -5.86
N SER A 177 2.40 -0.52 -5.49
CA SER A 177 2.87 0.86 -5.31
C SER A 177 3.92 0.95 -4.20
N SER A 178 3.72 0.26 -3.07
CA SER A 178 4.68 0.23 -1.95
C SER A 178 6.02 -0.39 -2.38
N CYS A 179 6.02 -1.46 -3.16
CA CYS A 179 7.25 -2.03 -3.73
C CYS A 179 8.01 -1.02 -4.60
N ILE A 180 7.30 -0.30 -5.48
CA ILE A 180 7.91 0.71 -6.35
C ILE A 180 8.47 1.87 -5.51
N GLN A 181 7.75 2.32 -4.49
CA GLN A 181 8.21 3.37 -3.57
C GLN A 181 9.50 2.97 -2.84
N ILE A 182 9.61 1.72 -2.35
CA ILE A 182 10.83 1.21 -1.71
C ILE A 182 12.01 1.28 -2.69
N VAL A 183 11.82 0.83 -3.93
CA VAL A 183 12.87 0.86 -4.96
C VAL A 183 13.30 2.30 -5.25
N LEU A 184 12.36 3.22 -5.45
CA LEU A 184 12.64 4.63 -5.73
C LEU A 184 13.37 5.32 -4.57
N CYS A 185 12.94 5.08 -3.32
CA CYS A 185 13.62 5.62 -2.15
C CYS A 185 15.01 5.00 -1.94
N ALA A 186 15.21 3.71 -2.26
CA ALA A 186 16.52 3.08 -2.21
C ALA A 186 17.49 3.68 -3.24
N ILE A 187 17.02 3.95 -4.46
CA ILE A 187 17.81 4.66 -5.48
C ILE A 187 18.20 6.05 -4.98
N GLN A 188 17.28 6.78 -4.32
CA GLN A 188 17.60 8.08 -3.73
C GLN A 188 18.67 8.00 -2.63
N ILE A 189 18.67 6.95 -1.80
CA ILE A 189 19.74 6.75 -0.80
C ILE A 189 21.09 6.53 -1.49
N ILE A 190 21.15 5.68 -2.52
CA ILE A 190 22.38 5.43 -3.28
C ILE A 190 22.89 6.72 -3.94
N ASN A 191 21.99 7.53 -4.48
CA ASN A 191 22.32 8.84 -5.06
C ASN A 191 22.76 9.85 -4.01
N GLY A 192 22.23 9.78 -2.79
CA GLY A 192 22.63 10.62 -1.66
C GLY A 192 23.99 10.24 -1.06
N LEU A 193 24.44 9.00 -1.27
CA LEU A 193 25.74 8.51 -0.77
C LEU A 193 26.90 8.79 -1.72
N ARG A 194 26.63 9.08 -2.99
CA ARG A 194 27.64 9.38 -4.04
C ARG A 194 27.97 10.86 -4.10
#